data_AF-A0A420HQX7-F1
#
_entry.id   AF-A0A420HQX7-F1
#
_cell.length_a   1.000
_cell.length_b   1.000
_cell.length_c   1.000
_cell.angle_alpha   90.00
_cell.angle_beta   90.00
_cell.angle_gamma   90.00
#
_symmetry.space_group_name_H-M   'P 1'
#
loop_
_entity.id
_entity.type
_entity.pdbx_description
1 polymer ?
#
loop_
_entity_poly.entity_id
_entity_poly.type
_entity_poly.pdbx_seq_one_letter_code
_entity_poly.pdbx_strand_id
1 'polypeptide(L)'
;RLRGETASFNIEKEGKIYVEKGRRITARHIQELKNQKVNSIKVPIEYILGRIVSKNYSDKKTGETIIFANTELSLEILEKLKTSGSGTLNKKDIIDVIKKIIDIRNGKGEIDDIDHLGNRRIRSVGEMAENQFRIGLVRVERTVKERLSIGDLDTIMPQDMINAKPISAAVKE
;
A
#
# COMPACT_ATOMS: atom_id res chain seq x y z
N ARG A 1 2.66 -24.95 8.07
CA ARG A 1 4.02 -25.30 8.58
C ARG A 1 4.36 -26.67 8.01
N LEU A 2 4.92 -26.73 6.79
CA LEU A 2 4.76 -27.85 5.85
C LEU A 2 5.01 -29.28 6.36
N ARG A 3 5.81 -29.52 7.42
CA ARG A 3 6.10 -30.88 7.91
C ARG A 3 4.85 -31.54 8.51
N GLY A 4 4.40 -32.63 7.90
CA GLY A 4 3.28 -33.45 8.39
C GLY A 4 1.90 -33.03 7.88
N GLU A 5 1.81 -31.91 7.15
CA GLU A 5 0.63 -31.46 6.40
C GLU A 5 0.46 -32.32 5.12
N THR A 6 -0.76 -32.36 4.55
CA THR A 6 -1.05 -33.03 3.27
C THR A 6 -1.04 -31.99 2.14
N ALA A 7 -0.38 -32.28 1.02
CA ALA A 7 -0.24 -31.34 -0.09
C ALA A 7 -1.58 -31.13 -0.84
N SER A 8 -2.14 -29.92 -0.79
CA SER A 8 -3.41 -29.58 -1.46
C SER A 8 -3.29 -29.47 -2.99
N PHE A 9 -2.06 -29.33 -3.50
CA PHE A 9 -1.68 -29.15 -4.90
C PHE A 9 -0.28 -29.75 -5.13
N ASN A 10 0.16 -29.85 -6.39
CA ASN A 10 1.51 -30.34 -6.71
C ASN A 10 2.58 -29.33 -6.28
N ILE A 11 3.49 -29.75 -5.40
CA ILE A 11 4.64 -28.95 -4.98
C ILE A 11 5.76 -29.17 -6.00
N GLU A 12 5.91 -28.24 -6.93
CA GLU A 12 6.87 -28.31 -8.04
C GLU A 12 7.80 -27.08 -8.14
N LYS A 13 8.97 -27.28 -8.74
CA LYS A 13 9.91 -26.23 -9.10
C LYS A 13 10.64 -26.63 -10.38
N GLU A 14 10.70 -25.72 -11.36
CA GLU A 14 11.48 -25.92 -12.61
C GLU A 14 11.16 -27.25 -13.32
N GLY A 15 9.87 -27.59 -13.43
CA GLY A 15 9.38 -28.82 -14.05
C GLY A 15 9.51 -30.09 -13.20
N LYS A 16 10.22 -30.04 -12.07
CA LYS A 16 10.37 -31.16 -11.13
C LYS A 16 9.31 -31.11 -10.03
N ILE A 17 8.50 -32.16 -9.94
CA ILE A 17 7.54 -32.38 -8.84
C ILE A 17 8.30 -32.97 -7.64
N TYR A 18 8.10 -32.39 -6.45
CA TYR A 18 8.67 -32.84 -5.17
C TYR A 18 7.63 -33.53 -4.29
N VAL A 19 6.36 -33.09 -4.37
CA VAL A 19 5.22 -33.73 -3.69
C VAL A 19 3.99 -33.63 -4.59
N GLU A 20 3.38 -34.76 -4.93
CA GLU A 20 2.08 -34.79 -5.61
C GLU A 20 0.93 -34.37 -4.68
N LYS A 21 -0.11 -33.78 -5.27
CA LYS A 21 -1.39 -33.52 -4.60
C LYS A 21 -1.91 -34.76 -3.88
N GLY A 22 -2.37 -34.59 -2.64
CA GLY A 22 -2.88 -35.66 -1.78
C GLY A 22 -1.81 -36.43 -1.00
N ARG A 23 -0.52 -36.33 -1.34
CA ARG A 23 0.54 -36.99 -0.55
C ARG A 23 0.90 -36.18 0.70
N ARG A 24 1.28 -36.88 1.78
CA ARG A 24 1.70 -36.26 3.04
C ARG A 24 3.16 -35.78 2.96
N ILE A 25 3.44 -34.57 3.44
CA ILE A 25 4.76 -33.94 3.35
C ILE A 25 5.67 -34.51 4.44
N THR A 26 6.59 -35.39 4.02
CA THR A 26 7.55 -36.07 4.90
C THR A 26 8.79 -35.21 5.19
N ALA A 27 9.60 -35.63 6.17
CA ALA A 27 10.91 -35.01 6.42
C ALA A 27 11.86 -35.12 5.21
N ARG A 28 11.74 -36.19 4.42
CA ARG A 28 12.53 -36.43 3.20
C ARG A 28 12.27 -35.36 2.14
N HIS A 29 11.01 -35.10 1.80
CA HIS A 29 10.64 -34.10 0.79
C HIS A 29 11.13 -32.69 1.20
N ILE A 30 11.09 -32.38 2.50
CA ILE A 30 11.61 -31.11 3.04
C ILE A 30 13.13 -31.02 2.91
N GLN A 31 13.85 -32.12 3.13
CA GLN A 31 15.30 -32.14 2.96
C GLN A 31 15.70 -32.04 1.47
N GLU A 32 14.96 -32.68 0.57
CA GLU A 32 15.16 -32.56 -0.89
C GLU A 32 14.94 -31.11 -1.37
N LEU A 33 13.87 -30.43 -0.90
CA LEU A 33 13.63 -29.00 -1.17
C LEU A 33 14.72 -28.08 -0.60
N LYS A 34 15.23 -28.38 0.60
CA LYS A 34 16.36 -27.64 1.22
C LYS A 34 17.65 -27.80 0.42
N ASN A 35 17.99 -29.03 0.03
CA ASN A 35 19.20 -29.33 -0.75
C ASN A 35 19.19 -28.61 -2.11
N GLN A 36 18.00 -28.45 -2.70
CA GLN A 36 17.76 -27.69 -3.94
C GLN A 36 17.57 -26.17 -3.70
N LYS A 37 17.76 -25.67 -2.48
CA LYS A 37 17.64 -24.24 -2.08
C LYS A 37 16.32 -23.57 -2.52
N VAL A 38 15.22 -24.32 -2.52
CA VAL A 38 13.92 -23.84 -3.05
C VAL A 38 13.25 -22.86 -2.08
N ASN A 39 13.63 -21.59 -2.19
CA ASN A 39 13.10 -20.49 -1.36
C ASN A 39 11.72 -19.98 -1.80
N SER A 40 11.26 -20.32 -3.02
CA SER A 40 9.98 -19.89 -3.56
C SER A 40 9.37 -20.96 -4.48
N ILE A 41 8.06 -21.18 -4.35
CA ILE A 41 7.27 -22.19 -5.06
C ILE A 41 6.02 -21.49 -5.61
N LYS A 42 5.60 -21.82 -6.84
CA LYS A 42 4.33 -21.33 -7.39
C LYS A 42 3.18 -22.07 -6.71
N VAL A 43 2.14 -21.35 -6.30
CA VAL A 43 0.95 -21.94 -5.65
C VAL A 43 -0.31 -21.49 -6.39
N PRO A 44 -1.37 -22.32 -6.49
CA PRO A 44 -2.66 -21.91 -7.03
C PRO A 44 -3.32 -20.82 -6.17
N ILE A 45 -4.25 -20.05 -6.77
CA ILE A 45 -4.96 -18.97 -6.06
C ILE A 45 -5.83 -19.54 -4.94
N GLU A 46 -6.43 -20.71 -5.16
CA GLU A 46 -7.30 -21.39 -4.18
C GLU A 46 -6.57 -21.80 -2.90
N TYR A 47 -5.23 -21.91 -2.92
CA TYR A 47 -4.43 -22.18 -1.72
C TYR A 47 -4.16 -20.92 -0.87
N ILE A 48 -4.35 -19.74 -1.47
CA ILE A 48 -4.23 -18.42 -0.84
C ILE A 48 -5.58 -17.97 -0.26
N LEU A 49 -6.69 -18.36 -0.91
CA LEU A 49 -8.04 -18.13 -0.37
C LEU A 49 -8.21 -18.80 1.00
N GLY A 50 -8.98 -18.15 1.89
CA GLY A 50 -9.19 -18.64 3.26
C GLY A 50 -7.95 -18.57 4.16
N ARG A 51 -6.85 -17.96 3.72
CA ARG A 51 -5.69 -17.67 4.57
C ARG A 51 -5.84 -16.30 5.22
N ILE A 52 -5.52 -16.22 6.51
CA ILE A 52 -5.54 -14.98 7.29
C ILE A 52 -4.28 -14.17 7.00
N VAL A 53 -4.44 -12.87 6.76
CA VAL A 53 -3.35 -11.93 6.46
C VAL A 53 -2.62 -11.51 7.74
N SER A 54 -1.31 -11.68 7.78
CA SER A 54 -0.48 -11.46 8.99
C SER A 54 -0.10 -10.01 9.28
N LYS A 55 -0.42 -9.06 8.40
CA LYS A 55 -0.07 -7.63 8.49
C LYS A 55 -1.02 -6.80 7.63
N ASN A 56 -1.12 -5.50 7.86
CA ASN A 56 -1.83 -4.63 6.92
C ASN A 56 -1.11 -4.63 5.55
N TYR A 57 -1.90 -4.64 4.47
CA TYR A 57 -1.48 -4.35 3.12
C TYR A 57 -2.25 -3.09 2.69
N SER A 58 -1.56 -1.98 2.58
CA SER A 58 -2.11 -0.77 1.97
C SER A 58 -2.11 -0.90 0.44
N ASP A 59 -3.09 -0.28 -0.23
CA ASP A 59 -2.75 0.29 -1.53
C ASP A 59 -1.69 1.30 -1.18
N LYS A 60 -0.66 1.29 -1.99
CA LYS A 60 0.27 2.36 -1.94
C LYS A 60 -0.43 3.64 -2.48
N LYS A 61 -0.94 3.81 -3.72
CA LYS A 61 -1.30 5.17 -4.26
C LYS A 61 -2.15 6.01 -3.34
N THR A 62 -3.34 5.51 -3.03
CA THR A 62 -4.25 6.25 -2.16
C THR A 62 -3.74 6.30 -0.72
N GLY A 63 -2.85 5.38 -0.36
CA GLY A 63 -2.33 5.17 0.98
C GLY A 63 -3.37 4.55 1.91
N GLU A 64 -4.48 4.08 1.35
CA GLU A 64 -5.56 3.43 2.07
C GLU A 64 -5.21 1.98 2.38
N THR A 65 -5.71 1.46 3.50
CA THR A 65 -5.51 0.04 3.82
C THR A 65 -6.46 -0.83 2.99
N ILE A 66 -5.99 -1.47 1.91
CA ILE A 66 -6.78 -2.47 1.16
C ILE A 66 -7.16 -3.63 2.08
N ILE A 67 -6.21 -4.11 2.89
CA ILE A 67 -6.38 -5.26 3.77
C ILE A 67 -5.80 -4.97 5.15
N PHE A 68 -6.58 -5.22 6.19
CA PHE A 68 -6.11 -5.16 7.56
C PHE A 68 -5.40 -6.47 7.95
N ALA A 69 -4.53 -6.42 8.96
CA ALA A 69 -4.06 -7.62 9.63
C ALA A 69 -5.25 -8.39 10.25
N ASN A 70 -5.15 -9.71 10.27
CA ASN A 70 -6.20 -10.64 10.74
C ASN A 70 -7.48 -10.69 9.87
N THR A 71 -7.50 -10.09 8.68
CA THR A 71 -8.55 -10.31 7.67
C THR A 71 -8.30 -11.58 6.87
N GLU A 72 -9.35 -12.22 6.37
CA GLU A 72 -9.29 -13.40 5.49
C GLU A 72 -9.11 -13.00 4.01
N LEU A 73 -8.35 -13.78 3.23
CA LEU A 73 -8.12 -13.52 1.81
C LEU A 73 -9.29 -14.03 0.94
N SER A 74 -10.03 -13.08 0.36
CA SER A 74 -11.03 -13.29 -0.68
C SER A 74 -10.47 -12.98 -2.09
N LEU A 75 -11.22 -13.33 -3.14
CA LEU A 75 -10.85 -13.02 -4.53
C LEU A 75 -10.79 -11.51 -4.79
N GLU A 76 -11.80 -10.74 -4.34
CA GLU A 76 -11.87 -9.27 -4.50
C GLU A 76 -10.64 -8.56 -3.93
N ILE A 77 -10.15 -9.06 -2.79
CA ILE A 77 -8.97 -8.53 -2.10
C ILE A 77 -7.71 -8.72 -2.94
N LEU A 78 -7.59 -9.85 -3.65
CA LEU A 78 -6.45 -10.14 -4.53
C LEU A 78 -6.43 -9.29 -5.81
N GLU A 79 -7.58 -8.77 -6.24
CA GLU A 79 -7.65 -7.86 -7.39
C GLU A 79 -7.20 -6.45 -7.01
N LYS A 80 -7.68 -5.93 -5.87
CA LYS A 80 -7.28 -4.62 -5.34
C LYS A 80 -5.76 -4.50 -5.15
N LEU A 81 -5.08 -5.59 -4.76
CA LEU A 81 -3.62 -5.63 -4.59
C LEU A 81 -2.77 -5.42 -5.86
N LYS A 82 -3.33 -5.46 -7.07
CA LYS A 82 -2.57 -5.32 -8.33
C LYS A 82 -2.15 -3.88 -8.68
N THR A 83 -2.60 -2.92 -7.86
CA THR A 83 -2.48 -1.46 -8.00
C THR A 83 -2.05 -0.99 -6.59
N SER A 84 -1.06 -0.13 -6.26
CA SER A 84 -0.43 1.05 -6.89
C SER A 84 0.86 1.53 -6.11
N GLY A 85 1.16 2.84 -5.83
CA GLY A 85 2.39 3.42 -5.17
C GLY A 85 2.26 4.75 -4.33
N SER A 86 2.75 4.88 -3.06
CA SER A 86 2.11 5.64 -1.92
C SER A 86 2.46 7.09 -1.57
N GLY A 87 1.44 7.80 -1.06
CA GLY A 87 1.51 9.10 -0.36
C GLY A 87 1.11 9.15 1.13
N THR A 88 0.73 8.05 1.80
CA THR A 88 0.51 8.01 3.27
C THR A 88 1.56 7.17 4.02
N LEU A 89 1.76 7.46 5.31
CA LEU A 89 2.67 6.75 6.21
C LEU A 89 2.02 5.50 6.81
N ASN A 90 2.71 4.35 6.73
CA ASN A 90 2.29 3.11 7.38
C ASN A 90 2.93 2.96 8.78
N LYS A 91 2.31 2.11 9.62
CA LYS A 91 2.86 1.72 10.93
C LYS A 91 4.29 1.16 10.86
N LYS A 92 4.66 0.50 9.75
CA LYS A 92 6.03 -0.01 9.53
C LYS A 92 7.04 1.14 9.37
N ASP A 93 6.66 2.20 8.69
CA ASP A 93 7.56 3.32 8.37
C ASP A 93 7.91 4.08 9.66
N ILE A 94 6.91 4.29 10.53
CA ILE A 94 7.08 4.84 11.89
C ILE A 94 8.03 3.93 12.72
N ILE A 95 7.81 2.62 12.70
CA ILE A 95 8.66 1.66 13.42
C ILE A 95 10.11 1.67 12.91
N ASP A 96 10.32 1.78 11.60
CA ASP A 96 11.66 1.77 11.01
C ASP A 96 12.40 3.11 11.19
N VAL A 97 11.68 4.24 11.25
CA VAL A 97 12.24 5.53 11.71
C VAL A 97 12.67 5.45 13.18
N ILE A 98 11.84 4.89 14.06
CA ILE A 98 12.19 4.71 15.48
C ILE A 98 13.43 3.81 15.63
N LYS A 99 13.55 2.73 14.85
CA LYS A 99 14.77 1.90 14.81
C LYS A 99 15.98 2.71 14.36
N LYS A 100 15.90 3.46 13.26
CA LYS A 100 17.01 4.28 12.74
C LYS A 100 17.50 5.31 13.77
N ILE A 101 16.60 5.92 14.54
CA ILE A 101 16.95 6.81 15.66
C ILE A 101 17.68 6.05 16.78
N ILE A 102 17.20 4.86 17.14
CA ILE A 102 17.85 4.00 18.15
C ILE A 102 19.22 3.51 17.67
N ASP A 103 19.37 3.13 16.40
CA ASP A 103 20.63 2.67 15.82
C ASP A 103 21.67 3.81 15.79
N ILE A 104 21.29 5.02 15.37
CA ILE A 104 22.16 6.21 15.46
C ILE A 104 22.59 6.45 16.92
N ARG A 105 21.65 6.37 17.88
CA ARG A 105 21.96 6.53 19.32
C ARG A 105 22.92 5.44 19.84
N ASN A 106 22.90 4.25 19.24
CA ASN A 106 23.81 3.14 19.54
C ASN A 106 25.13 3.21 18.75
N GLY A 107 25.42 4.32 18.06
CA GLY A 107 26.63 4.50 17.23
C GLY A 107 26.61 3.73 15.91
N LYS A 108 25.44 3.27 15.45
CA LYS A 108 25.27 2.46 14.23
C LYS A 108 24.69 3.30 13.10
N GLY A 109 25.57 4.07 12.48
CA GLY A 109 25.28 4.95 11.37
C GLY A 109 25.47 6.43 11.72
N GLU A 110 25.44 7.25 10.68
CA GLU A 110 25.76 8.68 10.77
C GLU A 110 24.51 9.53 10.96
N ILE A 111 24.72 10.79 11.36
CA ILE A 111 23.70 11.83 11.50
C ILE A 111 23.64 12.60 10.17
N ASP A 112 22.44 12.82 9.64
CA ASP A 112 22.26 13.56 8.39
C ASP A 112 22.64 15.04 8.53
N ASP A 113 23.35 15.57 7.53
CA ASP A 113 23.65 17.00 7.40
C ASP A 113 22.44 17.77 6.82
N ILE A 114 22.04 18.83 7.50
CA ILE A 114 20.91 19.70 7.14
C ILE A 114 21.23 20.62 5.95
N ASP A 115 22.50 20.94 5.74
CA ASP A 115 22.96 21.80 4.63
C ASP A 115 23.26 21.00 3.36
N HIS A 116 23.26 19.67 3.44
CA HIS A 116 23.43 18.78 2.29
C HIS A 116 22.39 19.05 1.20
N LEU A 117 22.84 19.37 -0.01
CA LEU A 117 21.95 19.79 -1.11
C LEU A 117 20.94 18.71 -1.53
N GLY A 118 21.22 17.42 -1.33
CA GLY A 118 20.25 16.34 -1.52
C GLY A 118 18.99 16.46 -0.64
N ASN A 119 19.09 17.14 0.51
CA ASN A 119 17.97 17.44 1.41
C ASN A 119 17.25 18.77 1.07
N ARG A 120 17.79 19.57 0.13
CA ARG A 120 17.28 20.90 -0.24
C ARG A 120 16.65 20.90 -1.64
N ARG A 121 15.32 20.78 -1.70
CA ARG A 121 14.55 20.91 -2.96
C ARG A 121 14.27 22.38 -3.31
N ILE A 122 14.74 22.81 -4.48
CA ILE A 122 14.27 24.04 -5.14
C ILE A 122 12.82 23.85 -5.57
N ARG A 123 11.98 24.88 -5.38
CA ARG A 123 10.61 24.92 -5.91
C ARG A 123 10.46 25.96 -7.01
N SER A 124 9.81 25.58 -8.10
CA SER A 124 9.54 26.47 -9.24
C SER A 124 8.21 27.22 -9.06
N VAL A 125 8.08 28.38 -9.70
CA VAL A 125 6.85 29.22 -9.67
C VAL A 125 5.60 28.40 -10.00
N GLY A 126 5.68 27.51 -10.99
CA GLY A 126 4.58 26.62 -11.38
C GLY A 126 4.14 25.65 -10.27
N GLU A 127 5.07 25.10 -9.47
CA GLU A 127 4.75 24.19 -8.35
C GLU A 127 4.12 24.94 -7.17
N MET A 128 4.53 26.19 -6.95
CA MET A 128 3.95 27.06 -5.93
C MET A 128 2.52 27.48 -6.32
N ALA A 129 2.32 27.86 -7.58
CA ALA A 129 1.00 28.17 -8.13
C ALA A 129 0.07 26.95 -8.15
N GLU A 130 0.57 25.76 -8.51
CA GLU A 130 -0.20 24.51 -8.46
C GLU A 130 -0.68 24.20 -7.03
N ASN A 131 0.17 24.40 -6.03
CA ASN A 131 -0.20 24.16 -4.64
C ASN A 131 -1.26 25.15 -4.12
N GLN A 132 -1.13 26.44 -4.43
CA GLN A 132 -2.17 27.44 -4.10
C GLN A 132 -3.50 27.15 -4.83
N PHE A 133 -3.44 26.77 -6.10
CA PHE A 133 -4.61 26.36 -6.87
C PHE A 133 -5.28 25.12 -6.28
N ARG A 134 -4.50 24.12 -5.85
CA ARG A 134 -4.98 22.91 -5.17
C ARG A 134 -5.69 23.24 -3.84
N ILE A 135 -5.15 24.18 -3.06
CA ILE A 135 -5.81 24.69 -1.84
C ILE A 135 -7.13 25.39 -2.19
N GLY A 136 -7.16 26.18 -3.27
CA GLY A 136 -8.39 26.77 -3.83
C GLY A 136 -9.44 25.72 -4.22
N LEU A 137 -9.03 24.63 -4.87
CA LEU A 137 -9.92 23.52 -5.24
C LEU A 137 -10.48 22.80 -4.01
N VAL A 138 -9.69 22.51 -2.98
CA VAL A 138 -10.19 21.88 -1.73
C VAL A 138 -11.21 22.78 -1.01
N ARG A 139 -11.02 24.12 -1.05
CA ARG A 139 -12.01 25.09 -0.54
C ARG A 139 -13.35 24.97 -1.31
N VAL A 140 -13.31 24.80 -2.64
CA VAL A 140 -14.52 24.63 -3.48
C VAL A 140 -15.16 23.25 -3.30
N GLU A 141 -14.37 22.17 -3.30
CA GLU A 141 -14.82 20.79 -3.11
C GLU A 141 -15.69 20.64 -1.85
N ARG A 142 -15.25 21.27 -0.75
CA ARG A 142 -16.01 21.32 0.50
C ARG A 142 -17.39 21.97 0.31
N THR A 143 -17.45 23.16 -0.29
CA THR A 143 -18.72 23.87 -0.54
C THR A 143 -19.65 23.09 -1.48
N VAL A 144 -19.11 22.39 -2.47
CA VAL A 144 -19.87 21.51 -3.38
C VAL A 144 -20.46 20.33 -2.60
N LYS A 145 -19.67 19.64 -1.78
CA LYS A 145 -20.14 18.52 -0.93
C LYS A 145 -21.20 18.95 0.08
N GLU A 146 -21.01 20.10 0.73
CA GLU A 146 -21.99 20.67 1.67
C GLU A 146 -23.33 21.00 0.97
N ARG A 147 -23.31 21.49 -0.29
CA ARG A 147 -24.52 21.73 -1.09
C ARG A 147 -25.20 20.44 -1.57
N LEU A 148 -24.43 19.46 -2.06
CA LEU A 148 -24.96 18.16 -2.50
C LEU A 148 -25.63 17.36 -1.37
N SER A 149 -25.29 17.62 -0.10
CA SER A 149 -25.88 16.93 1.05
C SER A 149 -27.22 17.50 1.53
N ILE A 150 -27.64 18.66 1.02
CA ILE A 150 -28.82 19.41 1.52
C ILE A 150 -29.79 19.77 0.37
N GLY A 151 -29.27 19.93 -0.85
CA GLY A 151 -30.04 20.37 -2.00
C GLY A 151 -30.86 19.27 -2.69
N ASP A 152 -31.99 19.68 -3.29
CA ASP A 152 -32.88 18.79 -4.04
C ASP A 152 -32.29 18.50 -5.44
N LEU A 153 -31.91 17.25 -5.68
CA LEU A 153 -30.99 16.86 -6.76
C LEU A 153 -31.56 17.10 -8.16
N ASP A 154 -32.88 17.04 -8.33
CA ASP A 154 -33.56 17.25 -9.62
C ASP A 154 -33.57 18.72 -10.06
N THR A 155 -33.17 19.65 -9.18
CA THR A 155 -33.28 21.11 -9.41
C THR A 155 -31.96 21.84 -9.59
N ILE A 156 -30.82 21.23 -9.27
CA ILE A 156 -29.54 21.94 -9.15
C ILE A 156 -28.65 21.74 -10.37
N MET A 157 -28.24 22.85 -11.01
CA MET A 157 -27.33 22.80 -12.15
C MET A 157 -25.86 22.89 -11.68
N PRO A 158 -24.89 22.24 -12.37
CA PRO A 158 -23.48 22.27 -11.96
C PRO A 158 -22.86 23.68 -11.84
N GLN A 159 -23.36 24.63 -12.63
CA GLN A 159 -22.95 26.04 -12.57
C GLN A 159 -23.26 26.70 -11.21
N ASP A 160 -24.34 26.29 -10.55
CA ASP A 160 -24.79 26.86 -9.27
C ASP A 160 -23.91 26.37 -8.10
N MET A 161 -23.14 25.30 -8.32
CA MET A 161 -22.22 24.74 -7.33
C MET A 161 -20.79 25.32 -7.41
N ILE A 162 -20.39 25.89 -8.55
CA ILE A 162 -19.04 26.40 -8.78
C ILE A 162 -18.96 27.89 -8.44
N ASN A 163 -18.05 28.26 -7.52
CA ASN A 163 -17.78 29.65 -7.17
C ASN A 163 -16.29 29.94 -7.39
N ALA A 164 -15.97 30.98 -8.16
CA ALA A 164 -14.59 31.36 -8.44
C ALA A 164 -13.89 32.06 -7.26
N LYS A 165 -14.64 32.71 -6.36
CA LYS A 165 -14.07 33.54 -5.27
C LYS A 165 -13.06 32.81 -4.38
N PRO A 166 -13.27 31.56 -3.93
CA PRO A 166 -12.29 30.84 -3.10
C PRO A 166 -10.96 30.55 -3.83
N ILE A 167 -11.00 30.32 -5.15
CA ILE A 167 -9.82 30.08 -5.99
C ILE A 167 -9.09 31.40 -6.24
N SER A 168 -9.82 32.45 -6.65
CA SER A 168 -9.23 33.78 -6.89
C SER A 168 -8.67 34.45 -5.62
N ALA A 169 -9.14 34.04 -4.43
CA ALA A 169 -8.52 34.41 -3.16
C ALA A 169 -7.22 33.63 -2.92
N ALA A 170 -7.26 32.28 -3.02
CA ALA A 170 -6.09 31.43 -2.75
C ALA A 170 -4.88 31.69 -3.69
N VAL A 171 -5.10 32.27 -4.87
CA VAL A 171 -4.06 32.63 -5.85
C VAL A 171 -3.60 34.12 -5.72
N LYS A 172 -4.24 34.89 -4.83
CA LYS A 172 -3.82 36.26 -4.45
C LYS A 172 -3.17 36.33 -3.06
N GLU A 173 -3.22 35.25 -2.30
CA GLU A 173 -2.46 34.97 -1.06
C GLU A 173 -1.07 34.38 -1.41
#